data_AF-A0A932BKL4-F1
#
_entry.id   AF-A0A932BKL4-F1
#
_cell.length_a   1.000
_cell.length_b   1.000
_cell.length_c   1.000
_cell.angle_alpha   90.00
_cell.angle_beta   90.00
_cell.angle_gamma   90.00
#
_symmetry.space_group_name_H-M   'P 1'
#
loop_
_entity.id
_entity.type
_entity.pdbx_description
1 polymer ?
#
loop_
_entity_poly.entity_id
_entity_poly.type
_entity_poly.pdbx_seq_one_letter_code
_entity_poly.pdbx_strand_id
1 'polypeptide(L)'
;MSAIAEAFAGAVRRHTMAACALLVLGAAWWWQLAALREPRELVWLAMTAFSVLTGFVALGWLRPARVGITAPQAMMLLGTLGMLTGLAFDVQRAGLAAIASMCASRAPDFLAVAQLHLEWLPAMHLGMVAGGLGALAWLRRMRPGCRRQFCARFVQNITCSGWMIAGMVAGVMLYYRLAAWFGSGGVPAMLGGMIGGMVWGMVVSVAIYRVIIGMRPLGAQPEA
;
A
#
# COMPACT_ATOMS: atom_id res chain seq x y z
N MET A 1 9.52 -35.15 7.27
CA MET A 1 8.48 -34.57 6.39
C MET A 1 8.15 -33.11 6.71
N SER A 2 8.19 -32.67 7.98
CA SER A 2 7.97 -31.26 8.38
C SER A 2 8.98 -30.27 7.77
N ALA A 3 10.28 -30.57 7.82
CA ALA A 3 11.33 -29.67 7.34
C ALA A 3 11.26 -29.37 5.82
N ILE A 4 10.85 -30.35 5.00
CA ILE A 4 10.69 -30.18 3.55
C ILE A 4 9.44 -29.33 3.26
N ALA A 5 8.35 -29.55 3.98
CA ALA A 5 7.14 -28.75 3.86
C ALA A 5 7.37 -27.29 4.29
N GLU A 6 8.15 -27.05 5.34
CA GLU A 6 8.53 -25.70 5.79
C GLU A 6 9.46 -24.99 4.79
N ALA A 7 10.46 -25.70 4.25
CA ALA A 7 11.35 -25.16 3.22
C ALA A 7 10.59 -24.78 1.95
N PHE A 8 9.67 -25.65 1.49
CA PHE A 8 8.83 -25.41 0.32
C PHE A 8 7.84 -24.26 0.57
N ALA A 9 7.19 -24.21 1.72
CA ALA A 9 6.34 -23.10 2.14
C ALA A 9 7.09 -21.76 2.16
N GLY A 10 8.33 -21.77 2.66
CA GLY A 10 9.22 -20.61 2.68
C GLY A 10 9.61 -20.13 1.29
N ALA A 11 9.93 -21.04 0.37
CA ALA A 11 10.24 -20.73 -1.02
C ALA A 11 9.03 -20.11 -1.75
N VAL A 12 7.87 -20.77 -1.71
CA VAL A 12 6.62 -20.27 -2.34
C VAL A 12 6.22 -18.90 -1.78
N ARG A 13 6.39 -18.67 -0.47
CA ARG A 13 6.15 -17.34 0.13
C ARG A 13 7.07 -16.26 -0.43
N ARG A 14 8.37 -16.56 -0.57
CA ARG A 14 9.34 -15.62 -1.14
C ARG A 14 8.98 -15.28 -2.59
N HIS A 15 8.62 -16.28 -3.39
CA HIS A 15 8.22 -16.06 -4.77
C HIS A 15 6.93 -15.23 -4.90
N THR A 16 5.91 -15.50 -4.09
CA THR A 16 4.66 -14.72 -4.13
C THR A 16 4.84 -13.27 -3.67
N MET A 17 5.63 -13.02 -2.62
CA MET A 17 5.95 -11.66 -2.17
C MET A 17 6.78 -10.90 -3.21
N ALA A 18 7.79 -11.55 -3.78
CA ALA A 18 8.59 -10.95 -4.86
C ALA A 18 7.73 -10.61 -6.08
N ALA A 19 6.85 -11.53 -6.51
CA ALA A 19 5.93 -11.28 -7.62
C ALA A 19 4.99 -10.10 -7.34
N CYS A 20 4.43 -10.00 -6.13
CA CYS A 20 3.59 -8.85 -5.74
C CYS A 20 4.39 -7.55 -5.76
N ALA A 21 5.61 -7.56 -5.22
CA ALA A 21 6.47 -6.39 -5.20
C ALA A 21 6.79 -5.92 -6.63
N LEU A 22 7.17 -6.85 -7.51
CA LEU A 22 7.46 -6.58 -8.92
C LEU A 22 6.23 -6.06 -9.68
N LEU A 23 5.03 -6.59 -9.41
CA LEU A 23 3.80 -6.09 -10.03
C LEU A 23 3.48 -4.66 -9.59
N VAL A 24 3.58 -4.36 -8.29
CA VAL A 24 3.38 -3.00 -7.77
C VAL A 24 4.43 -2.05 -8.34
N LEU A 25 5.69 -2.48 -8.39
CA LEU A 25 6.79 -1.71 -8.97
C LEU A 25 6.63 -1.47 -10.46
N GLY A 26 6.27 -2.50 -11.24
CA GLY A 26 6.03 -2.37 -12.67
C GLY A 26 4.90 -1.40 -12.97
N ALA A 27 3.80 -1.47 -12.20
CA ALA A 27 2.69 -0.55 -12.34
C ALA A 27 3.08 0.90 -11.95
N ALA A 28 3.87 1.07 -10.88
CA ALA A 28 4.41 2.36 -10.45
C ALA A 28 5.31 2.98 -11.52
N TRP A 29 6.30 2.20 -11.97
CA TRP A 29 7.29 2.62 -12.95
C TRP A 29 6.67 2.91 -14.30
N TRP A 30 5.64 2.18 -14.72
CA TRP A 30 4.94 2.48 -15.98
C TRP A 30 4.47 3.94 -16.04
N TRP A 31 3.89 4.44 -14.94
CA TRP A 31 3.43 5.82 -14.83
C TRP A 31 4.59 6.81 -14.62
N GLN A 32 5.57 6.47 -13.78
CA GLN A 32 6.72 7.34 -13.53
C GLN A 32 7.57 7.53 -14.78
N LEU A 33 7.85 6.46 -15.54
CA LEU A 33 8.60 6.50 -16.79
C LEU A 33 7.89 7.36 -17.84
N ALA A 34 6.56 7.24 -17.95
CA ALA A 34 5.76 8.09 -18.85
C ALA A 34 5.78 9.58 -18.46
N ALA A 35 6.05 9.88 -17.18
CA ALA A 35 6.11 11.23 -16.65
C ALA A 35 7.53 11.81 -16.55
N LEU A 36 8.57 11.03 -16.85
CA LEU A 36 9.96 11.50 -16.80
C LEU A 36 10.19 12.62 -17.82
N ARG A 37 10.71 13.74 -17.33
CA ARG A 37 11.12 14.89 -18.16
C ARG A 37 12.62 15.08 -18.17
N GLU A 38 13.29 14.72 -17.07
CA GLU A 38 14.71 15.01 -16.88
C GLU A 38 15.46 13.79 -16.29
N PRO A 39 16.74 13.61 -16.61
CA PRO A 39 17.52 12.45 -16.14
C PRO A 39 17.69 12.43 -14.61
N ARG A 40 17.68 13.59 -13.94
CA ARG A 40 17.74 13.67 -12.48
C ARG A 40 16.53 13.02 -11.80
N GLU A 41 15.40 12.90 -12.49
CA GLU A 41 14.20 12.28 -11.94
C GLU A 41 14.30 10.75 -11.82
N LEU A 42 15.30 10.12 -12.45
CA LEU A 42 15.59 8.68 -12.30
C LEU A 42 15.86 8.29 -10.84
N VAL A 43 16.37 9.23 -10.03
CA VAL A 43 16.58 9.02 -8.59
C VAL A 43 15.25 8.71 -7.88
N TRP A 44 14.13 9.30 -8.31
CA TRP A 44 12.81 9.03 -7.72
C TRP A 44 12.33 7.61 -8.01
N LEU A 45 12.63 7.05 -9.20
CA LEU A 45 12.31 5.66 -9.52
C LEU A 45 13.08 4.69 -8.63
N ALA A 46 14.37 4.97 -8.41
CA ALA A 46 15.22 4.19 -7.52
C ALA A 46 14.73 4.26 -6.07
N MET A 47 14.38 5.45 -5.57
CA MET A 47 13.83 5.61 -4.22
C MET A 47 12.47 4.91 -4.07
N THR A 48 11.62 4.98 -5.08
CA THR A 48 10.34 4.26 -5.10
C THR A 48 10.57 2.76 -4.99
N ALA A 49 11.49 2.22 -5.80
CA ALA A 49 11.85 0.80 -5.76
C ALA A 49 12.42 0.40 -4.41
N PHE A 50 13.36 1.18 -3.87
CA PHE A 50 13.92 0.93 -2.56
C PHE A 50 12.82 0.90 -1.48
N SER A 51 11.93 1.89 -1.47
CA SER A 51 10.82 2.00 -0.52
C SER A 51 9.84 0.82 -0.64
N VAL A 52 9.42 0.47 -1.85
CA VAL A 52 8.52 -0.67 -2.10
C VAL A 52 9.19 -1.99 -1.69
N LEU A 53 10.41 -2.26 -2.15
CA LEU A 53 11.12 -3.51 -1.84
C LEU A 53 11.34 -3.67 -0.34
N THR A 54 11.83 -2.64 0.35
CA THR A 54 12.04 -2.68 1.80
C THR A 54 10.73 -2.86 2.56
N GLY A 55 9.64 -2.22 2.12
CA GLY A 55 8.31 -2.43 2.67
C GLY A 55 7.81 -3.86 2.50
N PHE A 56 7.99 -4.47 1.33
CA PHE A 56 7.64 -5.89 1.10
C PHE A 56 8.52 -6.85 1.91
N VAL A 57 9.81 -6.55 2.09
CA VAL A 57 10.70 -7.30 2.99
C VAL A 57 10.19 -7.22 4.43
N ALA A 58 9.85 -6.02 4.91
CA ALA A 58 9.29 -5.81 6.23
C ALA A 58 7.95 -6.55 6.42
N LEU A 59 7.05 -6.51 5.43
CA LEU A 59 5.83 -7.32 5.44
C LEU A 59 6.12 -8.82 5.46
N GLY A 60 7.18 -9.26 4.78
CA GLY A 60 7.65 -10.65 4.81
C GLY A 60 8.10 -11.09 6.20
N TRP A 61 8.80 -10.22 6.92
CA TRP A 61 9.24 -10.46 8.31
C TRP A 61 8.07 -10.41 9.31
N LEU A 62 7.11 -9.52 9.08
CA LEU A 62 5.92 -9.39 9.91
C LEU A 62 4.88 -10.51 9.68
N ARG A 63 5.15 -11.53 8.86
CA ARG A 63 4.16 -12.57 8.55
C ARG A 63 4.44 -13.92 9.23
N PRO A 64 3.43 -14.54 9.86
CA PRO A 64 3.51 -15.95 10.25
C PRO A 64 3.67 -16.84 9.02
N ALA A 65 4.43 -17.93 9.13
CA ALA A 65 4.62 -18.90 8.06
C ALA A 65 3.29 -19.63 7.75
N ARG A 66 2.53 -19.13 6.77
CA ARG A 66 1.39 -19.83 6.17
C ARG A 66 1.57 -19.86 4.66
N VAL A 67 1.23 -20.99 4.04
CA VAL A 67 1.36 -21.21 2.59
C VAL A 67 0.22 -20.49 1.85
N GLY A 68 0.54 -19.77 0.77
CA GLY A 68 -0.44 -19.16 -0.16
C GLY A 68 -0.61 -17.63 -0.06
N ILE A 69 -1.44 -17.08 -0.95
CA ILE A 69 -1.78 -15.65 -0.96
C ILE A 69 -2.61 -15.34 0.29
N THR A 70 -2.04 -14.51 1.15
CA THR A 70 -2.72 -14.05 2.36
C THR A 70 -3.73 -12.95 2.05
N ALA A 71 -4.76 -12.80 2.89
CA ALA A 71 -5.74 -11.73 2.76
C ALA A 71 -5.12 -10.32 2.63
N PRO A 72 -4.06 -9.95 3.38
CA PRO A 72 -3.43 -8.65 3.21
C PRO A 72 -2.70 -8.50 1.86
N GLN A 73 -2.12 -9.56 1.28
CA GLN A 73 -1.51 -9.48 -0.08
C GLN A 73 -2.55 -9.20 -1.15
N ALA A 74 -3.67 -9.94 -1.12
CA ALA A 74 -4.75 -9.72 -2.08
C ALA A 74 -5.34 -8.32 -1.93
N MET A 75 -5.51 -7.86 -0.69
CA MET A 75 -5.94 -6.50 -0.38
C MET A 75 -4.97 -5.45 -0.88
N MET A 76 -3.67 -5.65 -0.70
CA MET A 76 -2.65 -4.74 -1.21
C MET A 76 -2.69 -4.67 -2.73
N LEU A 77 -2.67 -5.81 -3.43
CA LEU A 77 -2.71 -5.85 -4.89
C LEU A 77 -3.99 -5.20 -5.44
N LEU A 78 -5.16 -5.60 -4.94
CA LEU A 78 -6.43 -5.05 -5.40
C LEU A 78 -6.62 -3.58 -4.98
N GLY A 79 -6.11 -3.19 -3.81
CA GLY A 79 -6.11 -1.81 -3.33
C GLY A 79 -5.19 -0.91 -4.16
N THR A 80 -3.98 -1.36 -4.49
CA THR A 80 -3.07 -0.65 -5.39
C THR A 80 -3.64 -0.57 -6.79
N LEU A 81 -4.19 -1.66 -7.34
CA LEU A 81 -4.85 -1.63 -8.65
C LEU A 81 -6.03 -0.67 -8.66
N GLY A 82 -6.91 -0.74 -7.67
CA GLY A 82 -8.04 0.16 -7.53
C GLY A 82 -7.61 1.62 -7.38
N MET A 83 -6.57 1.89 -6.59
CA MET A 83 -5.95 3.21 -6.47
C MET A 83 -5.45 3.70 -7.82
N LEU A 84 -4.67 2.90 -8.56
CA LEU A 84 -4.11 3.30 -9.85
C LEU A 84 -5.21 3.54 -10.89
N THR A 85 -6.26 2.71 -10.92
CA THR A 85 -7.42 2.92 -11.80
C THR A 85 -8.16 4.20 -11.43
N GLY A 86 -8.39 4.45 -10.14
CA GLY A 86 -9.03 5.67 -9.69
C GLY A 86 -8.19 6.92 -9.96
N LEU A 87 -6.88 6.85 -9.73
CA LEU A 87 -5.93 7.91 -10.08
C LEU A 87 -5.95 8.17 -11.59
N ALA A 88 -6.01 7.14 -12.43
CA ALA A 88 -6.11 7.32 -13.87
C ALA A 88 -7.36 8.11 -14.27
N PHE A 89 -8.47 7.87 -13.58
CA PHE A 89 -9.72 8.61 -13.78
C PHE A 89 -9.62 10.06 -13.28
N ASP A 90 -9.02 10.30 -12.11
CA ASP A 90 -8.80 11.65 -11.59
C ASP A 90 -7.85 12.46 -12.50
N VAL A 91 -6.83 11.81 -13.06
CA VAL A 91 -5.86 12.40 -14.01
C VAL A 91 -6.53 12.79 -15.32
N GLN A 92 -7.52 12.03 -15.80
CA GLN A 92 -8.28 12.42 -17.00
C GLN A 92 -9.07 13.71 -16.81
N ARG A 93 -9.44 14.05 -15.57
CA ARG A 93 -10.23 15.25 -15.25
C ARG A 93 -9.37 16.48 -14.98
N ALA A 94 -8.33 16.34 -14.17
CA ALA A 94 -7.54 17.47 -13.69
C ALA A 94 -6.14 17.57 -14.33
N GLY A 95 -5.63 16.47 -14.88
CA GLY A 95 -4.26 16.38 -15.38
C GLY A 95 -3.23 16.10 -14.29
N LEU A 96 -2.22 15.29 -14.63
CA LEU A 96 -1.19 14.81 -13.70
C LEU A 96 -0.31 15.93 -13.14
N ALA A 97 0.00 16.94 -13.96
CA ALA A 97 0.83 18.09 -13.57
C ALA A 97 0.12 19.02 -12.57
N ALA A 98 -1.19 19.23 -12.75
CA ALA A 98 -1.99 20.04 -11.83
C ALA A 98 -2.12 19.38 -10.45
N ILE A 99 -2.29 18.05 -10.43
CA ILE A 99 -2.30 17.29 -9.18
C ILE A 99 -0.94 17.42 -8.48
N ALA A 100 0.16 17.28 -9.22
CA ALA A 100 1.51 17.41 -8.65
C ALA A 100 1.80 18.80 -8.07
N SER A 101 1.43 19.88 -8.78
CA SER A 101 1.62 21.24 -8.28
C SER A 101 0.79 21.53 -7.01
N MET A 102 -0.43 21.00 -6.93
CA MET A 102 -1.27 21.09 -5.74
C MET A 102 -0.65 20.37 -4.54
N CYS A 103 -0.11 19.16 -4.75
CA CYS A 103 0.58 18.41 -3.70
C CYS A 103 1.86 19.11 -3.22
N ALA A 104 2.58 19.80 -4.12
CA ALA A 104 3.79 20.53 -3.79
C ALA A 104 3.54 21.83 -3.00
N SER A 105 2.42 22.52 -3.26
CA SER A 105 2.16 23.87 -2.76
C SER A 105 1.67 23.97 -1.30
N ARG A 106 1.20 22.89 -0.67
CA ARG A 106 0.58 22.93 0.68
C ARG A 106 1.31 22.11 1.77
N ALA A 107 2.65 22.11 1.75
CA ALA A 107 3.46 21.08 2.42
C ALA A 107 3.75 21.15 3.95
N PRO A 108 3.28 22.09 4.81
CA PRO A 108 3.57 21.95 6.24
C PRO A 108 2.63 20.98 6.97
N ASP A 109 1.32 21.01 6.69
CA ASP A 109 0.32 20.37 7.56
C ASP A 109 -0.30 19.10 6.97
N PHE A 110 -0.10 17.97 7.66
CA PHE A 110 -0.61 16.66 7.25
C PHE A 110 -2.12 16.64 7.05
N LEU A 111 -2.88 17.22 7.97
CA LEU A 111 -4.35 17.24 7.90
C LEU A 111 -4.85 18.04 6.70
N ALA A 112 -4.21 19.18 6.40
CA ALA A 112 -4.58 19.99 5.25
C ALA A 112 -4.29 19.26 3.92
N VAL A 113 -3.15 18.57 3.83
CA VAL A 113 -2.81 17.76 2.64
C VAL A 113 -3.75 16.56 2.51
N ALA A 114 -4.11 15.91 3.61
CA ALA A 114 -5.04 14.79 3.62
C ALA A 114 -6.45 15.20 3.16
N GLN A 115 -6.99 16.31 3.68
CA GLN A 115 -8.28 16.83 3.25
C GLN A 115 -8.26 17.18 1.76
N LEU A 116 -7.20 17.85 1.29
CA LEU A 116 -7.06 18.18 -0.12
C LEU A 116 -7.00 16.93 -1.00
N HIS A 117 -6.27 15.90 -0.59
CA HIS A 117 -6.20 14.62 -1.33
C HIS A 117 -7.57 13.95 -1.43
N LEU A 118 -8.38 14.00 -0.37
CA LEU A 118 -9.73 13.42 -0.40
C LEU A 118 -10.68 14.22 -1.30
N GLU A 119 -10.55 15.55 -1.34
CA GLU A 119 -11.36 16.42 -2.20
C GLU A 119 -10.97 16.31 -3.69
N TRP A 120 -9.67 16.25 -3.98
CA TRP A 120 -9.15 16.30 -5.36
C TRP A 120 -8.96 14.94 -6.02
N LEU A 121 -8.76 13.88 -5.23
CA LEU A 121 -8.52 12.52 -5.75
C LEU A 121 -9.60 11.55 -5.25
N PRO A 122 -10.91 11.87 -5.38
CA PRO A 122 -11.96 11.03 -4.82
C PRO A 122 -12.01 9.67 -5.51
N ALA A 123 -11.78 9.59 -6.83
CA ALA A 123 -11.85 8.32 -7.54
C ALA A 123 -10.70 7.39 -7.14
N MET A 124 -9.50 7.93 -6.90
CA MET A 124 -8.37 7.17 -6.37
C MET A 124 -8.70 6.50 -5.03
N HIS A 125 -9.24 7.25 -4.08
CA HIS A 125 -9.57 6.73 -2.75
C HIS A 125 -10.74 5.73 -2.82
N LEU A 126 -11.78 6.04 -3.61
CA LEU A 126 -12.89 5.13 -3.86
C LEU A 126 -12.42 3.83 -4.52
N GLY A 127 -11.52 3.92 -5.50
CA GLY A 127 -10.93 2.77 -6.16
C GLY A 127 -10.14 1.90 -5.19
N MET A 128 -9.35 2.50 -4.30
CA MET A 128 -8.63 1.77 -3.25
C MET A 128 -9.59 1.04 -2.30
N VAL A 129 -10.61 1.74 -1.80
CA VAL A 129 -11.62 1.15 -0.89
C VAL A 129 -12.39 0.05 -1.59
N ALA A 130 -12.83 0.26 -2.83
CA ALA A 130 -13.52 -0.73 -3.64
C ALA A 130 -12.63 -1.96 -3.91
N GLY A 131 -11.35 -1.76 -4.21
CA GLY A 131 -10.36 -2.83 -4.37
C GLY A 131 -10.18 -3.65 -3.08
N GLY A 132 -10.06 -2.98 -1.93
CA GLY A 132 -9.98 -3.64 -0.62
C GLY A 132 -11.26 -4.43 -0.29
N LEU A 133 -12.44 -3.86 -0.52
CA LEU A 133 -13.72 -4.54 -0.32
C LEU A 133 -13.91 -5.71 -1.30
N GLY A 134 -13.47 -5.55 -2.55
CA GLY A 134 -13.44 -6.61 -3.56
C GLY A 134 -12.59 -7.79 -3.13
N ALA A 135 -11.44 -7.53 -2.47
CA ALA A 135 -10.61 -8.57 -1.88
C ALA A 135 -11.37 -9.38 -0.81
N LEU A 136 -12.20 -8.73 0.01
CA LEU A 136 -13.05 -9.42 0.99
C LEU A 136 -14.13 -10.28 0.32
N ALA A 137 -14.80 -9.75 -0.71
CA ALA A 137 -15.79 -10.49 -1.47
C ALA A 137 -15.19 -11.73 -2.15
N TRP A 138 -14.01 -11.58 -2.74
CA TRP A 138 -13.23 -12.67 -3.33
C TRP A 138 -12.89 -13.75 -2.29
N LEU A 139 -12.36 -13.34 -1.13
CA LEU A 139 -12.03 -14.26 -0.05
C LEU A 139 -13.26 -14.98 0.52
N ARG A 140 -14.42 -14.31 0.57
CA ARG A 140 -15.69 -14.91 0.99
C ARG A 140 -16.13 -16.00 0.01
N ARG A 141 -15.99 -15.75 -1.30
CA ARG A 141 -16.31 -16.74 -2.33
C ARG A 141 -15.40 -17.98 -2.24
N MET A 142 -14.13 -17.78 -1.92
CA MET A 142 -13.16 -18.87 -1.77
C MET A 142 -13.29 -19.63 -0.43
N ARG A 143 -13.91 -19.06 0.60
CA ARG A 143 -14.05 -19.67 1.94
C ARG A 143 -15.41 -19.35 2.60
N PRO A 144 -16.50 -20.00 2.19
CA PRO A 144 -17.87 -19.65 2.62
C PRO A 144 -18.20 -19.94 4.10
N GLY A 145 -17.44 -20.80 4.80
CA GLY A 145 -17.81 -21.31 6.13
C GLY A 145 -17.51 -20.46 7.38
N CYS A 146 -16.97 -19.23 7.26
CA CYS A 146 -16.44 -18.48 8.41
C CYS A 146 -17.08 -17.09 8.61
N ARG A 147 -18.38 -17.05 8.94
CA ARG A 147 -19.14 -15.80 9.18
C ARG A 147 -18.56 -14.92 10.30
N ARG A 148 -18.17 -15.50 11.45
CA ARG A 148 -17.66 -14.73 12.60
C ARG A 148 -16.29 -14.08 12.34
N GLN A 149 -15.47 -14.70 11.48
CA GLN A 149 -14.19 -14.12 11.04
C GLN A 149 -14.38 -12.97 10.04
N PHE A 150 -15.58 -12.79 9.49
CA PHE A 150 -15.86 -11.73 8.51
C PHE A 150 -15.80 -10.34 9.15
N CYS A 151 -16.44 -10.13 10.31
CA CYS A 151 -16.39 -8.83 10.99
C CYS A 151 -14.95 -8.42 11.34
N ALA A 152 -14.16 -9.35 11.87
CA ALA A 152 -12.76 -9.08 12.18
C ALA A 152 -11.95 -8.70 10.92
N ARG A 153 -12.16 -9.41 9.80
CA ARG A 153 -11.50 -9.11 8.52
C ARG A 153 -11.98 -7.81 7.89
N PHE A 154 -13.26 -7.47 8.07
CA PHE A 154 -13.84 -6.22 7.59
C PHE A 154 -13.23 -5.03 8.33
N VAL A 155 -13.22 -5.06 9.66
CA VAL A 155 -12.59 -4.01 10.47
C VAL A 155 -11.10 -3.90 10.14
N GLN A 156 -10.40 -5.04 10.03
CA GLN A 156 -8.99 -5.06 9.60
C GLN A 156 -8.78 -4.41 8.24
N ASN A 157 -9.68 -4.63 7.29
CA ASN A 157 -9.62 -4.00 5.97
C ASN A 157 -9.81 -2.50 6.06
N ILE A 158 -10.82 -2.02 6.79
CA ILE A 158 -11.05 -0.58 6.98
C ILE A 158 -9.84 0.08 7.64
N THR A 159 -9.31 -0.51 8.71
CA THR A 159 -8.12 0.00 9.39
C THR A 159 -6.90 -0.03 8.48
N CYS A 160 -6.69 -1.11 7.71
CA CYS A 160 -5.57 -1.19 6.76
C CYS A 160 -5.69 -0.15 5.65
N SER A 161 -6.87 0.04 5.07
CA SER A 161 -7.13 1.10 4.09
C SER A 161 -6.89 2.49 4.67
N GLY A 162 -7.34 2.76 5.90
CA GLY A 162 -7.04 4.00 6.60
C GLY A 162 -5.54 4.26 6.74
N TRP A 163 -4.77 3.24 7.16
CA TRP A 163 -3.31 3.36 7.25
C TRP A 163 -2.62 3.50 5.88
N MET A 164 -3.14 2.86 4.82
CA MET A 164 -2.63 3.06 3.47
C MET A 164 -2.85 4.51 3.02
N ILE A 165 -4.02 5.10 3.27
CA ILE A 165 -4.31 6.50 2.94
C ILE A 165 -3.39 7.44 3.72
N ALA A 166 -3.28 7.25 5.04
CA ALA A 166 -2.37 8.04 5.87
C ALA A 166 -0.91 7.90 5.40
N GLY A 167 -0.50 6.68 5.04
CA GLY A 167 0.81 6.38 4.49
C GLY A 167 1.07 7.09 3.17
N MET A 168 0.12 7.11 2.24
CA MET A 168 0.26 7.86 0.97
C MET A 168 0.50 9.34 1.22
N VAL A 169 -0.30 9.98 2.07
CA VAL A 169 -0.17 11.40 2.40
C VAL A 169 1.20 11.67 3.02
N ALA A 170 1.59 10.89 4.03
CA ALA A 170 2.88 11.02 4.68
C ALA A 170 4.05 10.78 3.71
N GLY A 171 3.93 9.80 2.82
CA GLY A 171 4.93 9.48 1.82
C GLY A 171 5.11 10.59 0.79
N VAL A 172 4.01 11.17 0.29
CA VAL A 172 4.05 12.34 -0.59
C VAL A 172 4.73 13.52 0.09
N MET A 173 4.36 13.83 1.33
CA MET A 173 4.99 14.91 2.10
C MET A 173 6.50 14.67 2.29
N LEU A 174 6.90 13.45 2.63
CA LEU A 174 8.30 13.08 2.79
C LEU A 174 9.08 13.23 1.48
N TYR A 175 8.53 12.73 0.37
CA TYR A 175 9.16 12.81 -0.94
C TYR A 175 9.30 14.25 -1.43
N TYR A 176 8.29 15.09 -1.22
CA TYR A 176 8.39 16.51 -1.56
C TYR A 176 9.38 17.27 -0.68
N ARG A 177 9.51 16.91 0.60
CA ARG A 177 10.56 17.47 1.46
C ARG A 177 11.96 17.06 0.99
N LEU A 178 12.14 15.80 0.61
CA LEU A 178 13.38 15.34 -0.02
C LEU A 178 13.63 16.04 -1.35
N ALA A 179 12.60 16.25 -2.17
CA ALA A 179 12.69 16.93 -3.45
C ALA A 179 13.11 18.39 -3.31
N ALA A 180 12.59 19.07 -2.28
CA ALA A 180 13.01 20.43 -1.93
C ALA A 180 14.49 20.49 -1.52
N TRP A 181 15.01 19.44 -0.86
CA TRP A 181 16.42 19.35 -0.50
C TRP A 181 17.33 19.07 -1.71
N PHE A 182 16.90 18.18 -2.62
CA PHE A 182 17.67 17.81 -3.80
C PHE A 182 17.44 18.73 -5.01
N GLY A 183 16.57 19.74 -4.89
CA GLY A 183 16.23 20.67 -5.98
C GLY A 183 15.58 20.00 -7.20
N SER A 184 14.94 18.84 -7.02
CA SER A 184 14.27 18.09 -8.10
C SER A 184 12.96 17.50 -7.60
N GLY A 185 11.85 18.17 -7.91
CA GLY A 185 10.49 17.71 -7.61
C GLY A 185 9.71 17.43 -8.87
N GLY A 186 8.56 16.78 -8.74
CA GLY A 186 7.69 16.54 -9.87
C GLY A 186 6.78 15.34 -9.67
N VAL A 187 6.13 14.96 -10.76
CA VAL A 187 5.23 13.79 -10.79
C VAL A 187 5.94 12.50 -10.33
N PRO A 188 7.17 12.18 -10.74
CA PRO A 188 7.83 10.95 -10.29
C PRO A 188 8.01 10.89 -8.77
N ALA A 189 8.37 12.02 -8.14
CA ALA A 189 8.50 12.13 -6.69
C ALA A 189 7.14 11.94 -5.99
N MET A 190 6.08 12.58 -6.50
CA MET A 190 4.73 12.42 -5.98
C MET A 190 4.26 10.97 -6.04
N LEU A 191 4.31 10.35 -7.22
CA LEU A 191 3.88 8.96 -7.43
C LEU A 191 4.70 7.99 -6.56
N GLY A 192 6.01 8.24 -6.43
CA GLY A 192 6.89 7.46 -5.58
C GLY A 192 6.52 7.55 -4.11
N GLY A 193 6.23 8.76 -3.64
CA GLY A 193 5.76 9.04 -2.30
C GLY A 193 4.41 8.37 -2.01
N MET A 194 3.46 8.43 -2.95
CA MET A 194 2.16 7.76 -2.80
C MET A 194 2.32 6.25 -2.69
N ILE A 195 3.02 5.62 -3.63
CA ILE A 195 3.12 4.16 -3.71
C ILE A 195 3.98 3.62 -2.56
N GLY A 196 5.14 4.23 -2.32
CA GLY A 196 5.99 3.87 -1.17
C GLY A 196 5.24 4.08 0.15
N GLY A 197 4.57 5.23 0.30
CA GLY A 197 3.75 5.56 1.46
C GLY A 197 2.64 4.55 1.72
N MET A 198 1.93 4.11 0.68
CA MET A 198 0.93 3.05 0.78
C MET A 198 1.53 1.74 1.32
N VAL A 199 2.65 1.28 0.77
CA VAL A 199 3.31 0.04 1.22
C VAL A 199 3.68 0.13 2.70
N TRP A 200 4.28 1.24 3.11
CA TRP A 200 4.68 1.45 4.50
C TRP A 200 3.49 1.67 5.44
N GLY A 201 2.41 2.32 4.99
CA GLY A 201 1.14 2.38 5.72
C GLY A 201 0.60 0.98 6.02
N MET A 202 0.70 0.06 5.06
CA MET A 202 0.33 -1.33 5.28
C MET A 202 1.28 -2.04 6.28
N VAL A 203 2.59 -1.82 6.19
CA VAL A 203 3.58 -2.33 7.16
C VAL A 203 3.19 -1.90 8.58
N VAL A 204 2.91 -0.61 8.78
CA VAL A 204 2.51 -0.03 10.06
C VAL A 204 1.20 -0.66 10.56
N SER A 205 0.18 -0.76 9.70
CA SER A 205 -1.08 -1.42 10.04
C SER A 205 -0.86 -2.85 10.55
N VAL A 206 -0.10 -3.67 9.82
CA VAL A 206 0.18 -5.06 10.20
C VAL A 206 1.02 -5.12 11.49
N ALA A 207 2.01 -4.24 11.64
CA ALA A 207 2.82 -4.16 12.85
C ALA A 207 1.97 -3.84 14.08
N ILE A 208 1.10 -2.84 14.00
CA ILE A 208 0.16 -2.46 15.06
C ILE A 208 -0.77 -3.63 15.39
N TYR A 209 -1.37 -4.27 14.39
CA TYR A 209 -2.22 -5.44 14.61
C TYR A 209 -1.47 -6.57 15.33
N ARG A 210 -0.21 -6.82 14.97
CA ARG A 210 0.61 -7.84 15.65
C ARG A 210 0.94 -7.45 17.08
N VAL A 211 1.27 -6.19 17.35
CA VAL A 211 1.56 -5.73 18.71
C VAL A 211 0.30 -5.81 19.56
N ILE A 212 -0.85 -5.31 19.09
CA ILE A 212 -2.12 -5.36 19.83
C ILE A 212 -2.56 -6.80 20.12
N ILE A 213 -2.48 -7.70 19.14
CA ILE A 213 -2.86 -9.12 19.32
C ILE A 213 -1.82 -9.86 20.14
N GLY A 214 -0.52 -9.58 19.96
CA GLY A 214 0.58 -10.19 20.71
C GLY A 214 0.63 -9.75 22.17
N MET A 215 0.09 -8.56 22.49
CA MET A 215 -0.08 -8.08 23.86
C MET A 215 -1.37 -8.55 24.53
N ARG A 216 -2.25 -9.30 23.84
CA ARG A 216 -3.38 -9.94 24.54
C ARG A 216 -2.79 -10.98 25.50
N PRO A 217 -3.00 -10.83 26.82
CA PRO A 217 -2.47 -11.79 27.77
C PRO A 217 -3.03 -13.17 27.43
N LEU A 218 -2.20 -14.20 27.57
CA LEU A 218 -2.52 -15.63 27.49
C LEU A 218 -3.66 -16.09 28.44
N GLY A 219 -4.40 -15.18 29.07
CA GLY A 219 -5.50 -15.44 30.00
C GLY A 219 -6.91 -15.26 29.43
N ALA A 220 -7.08 -15.02 28.13
CA ALA A 220 -8.39 -14.98 27.48
C ALA A 220 -8.55 -16.12 26.47
N GLN A 221 -8.42 -17.37 26.94
CA GLN A 221 -9.20 -18.45 26.32
C GLN A 221 -10.63 -18.33 26.84
N PRO A 222 -11.63 -18.09 25.98
CA PRO A 222 -12.99 -18.47 26.34
C PRO A 222 -13.04 -19.98 26.29
N GLU A 223 -13.25 -20.63 27.42
CA GLU A 223 -13.74 -21.99 27.48
C GLU A 223 -15.02 -22.08 26.64
N ALA A 224 -14.96 -22.81 25.52
CA ALA A 224 -16.11 -23.32 24.78
C ALA A 224 -15.68 -24.52 23.94
#